data_AF-A0A419F3Y0-F1
#
_entry.id   AF-A0A419F3Y0-F1
#
_cell.length_a   1.000
_cell.length_b   1.000
_cell.length_c   1.000
_cell.angle_alpha   90.00
_cell.angle_beta   90.00
_cell.angle_gamma   90.00
#
_symmetry.space_group_name_H-M   'P 1'
#
loop_
_entity.id
_entity.type
_entity.pdbx_description
1 polymer ?
#
loop_
_entity_poly.entity_id
_entity_poly.type
_entity_poly.pdbx_seq_one_letter_code
_entity_poly.pdbx_strand_id
1 'polypeptide(L)'
;MFCRNCGREVNPQAVICVSCGVHPAKGNKHCQWCGAETNPYAEVCIKCGVRLAKFTPANAKSKLVAGLLGIFIGGLGIHRFYLGYNGIGILQIVVTIITCGIGHLWGFVEGILILTGNINKDAQGNDLID
;
A
#
# COMPACT_ATOMS: atom_id res chain seq x y z
N MET A 1 -5.63 14.82 -22.49
CA MET A 1 -5.89 14.11 -21.22
C MET A 1 -5.66 15.09 -20.07
N PHE A 2 -6.09 14.80 -18.85
CA PHE A 2 -5.93 15.72 -17.71
C PHE A 2 -4.97 15.15 -16.67
N CYS A 3 -4.20 16.02 -16.02
CA CYS A 3 -3.33 15.61 -14.93
C CYS A 3 -4.15 15.26 -13.70
N ARG A 4 -3.99 14.04 -13.17
CA ARG A 4 -4.72 13.58 -11.98
C ARG A 4 -4.29 14.25 -10.68
N ASN A 5 -3.18 15.01 -10.69
CA ASN A 5 -2.72 15.76 -9.53
C ASN A 5 -3.31 17.18 -9.48
N CYS A 6 -3.24 17.94 -10.59
CA CYS A 6 -3.61 19.36 -10.62
C CYS A 6 -4.81 19.71 -11.52
N GLY A 7 -5.40 18.75 -12.24
CA GLY A 7 -6.61 18.96 -13.03
C GLY A 7 -6.42 19.73 -14.34
N ARG A 8 -5.19 20.14 -14.70
CA ARG A 8 -4.91 20.83 -15.98
C ARG A 8 -4.77 19.87 -17.14
N GLU A 9 -5.11 20.35 -18.33
CA GLU A 9 -4.90 19.62 -19.58
C GLU A 9 -3.41 19.37 -19.81
N VAL A 10 -3.11 18.15 -20.23
CA VAL A 10 -1.77 17.70 -20.60
C VAL A 10 -1.83 16.94 -21.91
N ASN A 11 -0.75 17.06 -22.68
CA ASN A 11 -0.58 16.29 -23.91
C ASN A 11 -0.59 14.78 -23.58
N PRO A 12 -1.29 13.94 -24.35
CA PRO A 12 -1.30 12.48 -24.16
C PRO A 12 0.08 11.83 -24.13
N GLN A 13 1.08 12.41 -24.79
CA GLN A 13 2.45 11.90 -24.85
C GLN A 13 3.36 12.51 -23.78
N ALA A 14 2.84 13.33 -22.87
CA ALA A 14 3.64 13.99 -21.84
C ALA A 14 4.00 13.03 -20.70
N VAL A 15 5.30 12.83 -20.48
CA VAL A 15 5.85 12.09 -19.33
C VAL A 15 5.66 12.87 -18.02
N ILE A 16 5.70 14.21 -18.09
CA ILE A 16 5.58 15.07 -16.92
C ILE A 16 4.57 16.18 -17.17
N CYS A 17 3.75 16.48 -16.16
CA CYS A 17 2.84 17.62 -16.23
C CYS A 17 3.64 18.93 -16.09
N VAL A 18 3.60 19.78 -17.12
CA VAL A 18 4.26 21.10 -17.13
C VAL A 18 3.75 22.05 -16.04
N SER A 19 2.56 21.78 -15.49
CA SER A 19 1.93 22.64 -14.50
C SER A 19 2.24 22.29 -13.05
N CYS A 20 2.52 21.03 -12.74
CA CYS A 20 2.75 20.59 -11.35
C CYS A 20 4.00 19.72 -11.16
N GLY A 21 4.72 19.37 -12.24
CA GLY A 21 5.96 18.58 -12.14
C GLY A 21 5.77 17.12 -11.75
N VAL A 22 4.54 16.58 -11.83
CA VAL A 22 4.26 15.17 -11.49
C VAL A 22 3.80 14.41 -12.72
N HIS A 23 4.08 13.11 -12.78
CA HIS A 23 3.57 12.23 -13.83
C HIS A 23 2.03 12.33 -13.90
N PRO A 24 1.42 12.57 -15.07
CA PRO A 24 -0.02 12.84 -15.19
C PRO A 24 -0.95 11.81 -14.55
N ALA A 25 -0.56 10.53 -14.55
CA ALA A 25 -1.35 9.43 -14.00
C ALA A 25 -1.18 9.20 -12.48
N LYS A 26 -0.17 9.80 -11.83
CA LYS A 26 0.24 9.47 -10.45
C LYS A 26 -0.67 10.06 -9.37
N GLY A 27 -1.55 11.01 -9.69
CA GLY A 27 -2.49 11.60 -8.72
C GLY A 27 -3.81 10.84 -8.61
N ASN A 28 -4.62 11.17 -7.60
CA ASN A 28 -6.00 10.66 -7.40
C ASN A 28 -7.05 11.76 -7.19
N LYS A 29 -6.63 13.03 -7.27
CA LYS A 29 -7.49 14.19 -6.99
C LYS A 29 -8.36 14.58 -8.16
N HIS A 30 -7.94 14.27 -9.39
CA HIS A 30 -8.67 14.63 -10.59
C HIS A 30 -8.80 13.44 -11.56
N CYS A 31 -9.84 13.48 -12.38
CA CYS A 31 -10.08 12.53 -13.45
C CYS A 31 -9.10 12.75 -14.62
N GLN A 32 -8.52 11.67 -15.14
CA GLN A 32 -7.61 11.69 -16.29
C GLN A 32 -8.28 12.05 -17.62
N TRP A 33 -9.61 12.00 -17.70
CA TRP A 33 -10.37 12.23 -18.93
C TRP A 33 -11.12 13.57 -18.94
N CYS A 34 -11.77 13.97 -17.85
CA CYS A 34 -12.58 15.20 -17.80
C CYS A 34 -12.06 16.29 -16.85
N GLY A 35 -10.97 16.04 -16.12
CA GLY A 35 -10.37 17.03 -15.21
C GLY A 35 -11.18 17.32 -13.93
N ALA A 36 -12.36 16.69 -13.75
CA ALA A 36 -13.16 16.87 -12.55
C ALA A 36 -12.45 16.33 -11.30
N GLU A 37 -12.70 16.96 -10.14
CA GLU A 37 -12.24 16.45 -8.86
C GLU A 37 -12.82 15.07 -8.58
N THR A 38 -11.99 14.17 -8.09
CA THR A 38 -12.31 12.77 -7.78
C THR A 38 -11.94 12.47 -6.34
N ASN A 39 -12.74 11.61 -5.70
CA ASN A 39 -12.40 11.08 -4.39
C ASN A 39 -11.15 10.18 -4.50
N PRO A 40 -10.19 10.26 -3.54
CA PRO A 40 -9.01 9.40 -3.47
C PRO A 40 -9.25 7.90 -3.67
N TYR A 41 -10.41 7.40 -3.23
CA TYR A 41 -10.78 5.98 -3.29
C TYR A 41 -11.79 5.66 -4.41
N ALA A 42 -12.08 6.61 -5.31
CA ALA A 42 -12.99 6.37 -6.43
C ALA A 42 -12.32 5.54 -7.53
N GLU A 43 -12.95 4.44 -7.93
CA GLU A 43 -12.54 3.64 -9.09
C GLU A 43 -13.12 4.17 -10.41
N VAL A 44 -14.27 4.84 -10.35
CA VAL A 44 -14.99 5.38 -11.50
C VAL A 44 -15.29 6.85 -11.26
N CYS A 45 -15.11 7.68 -12.29
CA CYS A 45 -15.46 9.09 -12.20
C CYS A 45 -16.98 9.27 -12.24
N ILE A 46 -17.55 9.86 -11.19
CA ILE A 46 -18.99 10.15 -11.11
C ILE A 46 -19.47 11.18 -12.14
N LYS A 47 -18.57 12.00 -12.72
CA LYS A 47 -18.95 13.00 -13.74
C LYS A 47 -18.93 12.47 -15.18
N CYS A 48 -18.02 11.57 -15.53
CA CYS A 48 -17.84 11.12 -16.92
C CYS A 48 -17.85 9.61 -17.12
N GLY A 49 -17.97 8.81 -16.07
CA GLY A 49 -18.11 7.34 -16.16
C GLY A 49 -16.83 6.59 -16.53
N VAL A 50 -15.71 7.26 -16.78
CA VAL A 50 -14.44 6.57 -17.07
C VAL A 50 -13.88 5.92 -15.81
N ARG A 51 -13.21 4.77 -16.00
CA ARG A 51 -12.40 4.16 -14.95
C ARG A 51 -11.18 5.03 -14.68
N LEU A 52 -10.96 5.35 -13.42
CA LEU A 52 -9.82 6.12 -12.95
C LEU A 52 -8.61 5.19 -12.87
N ALA A 53 -7.41 5.69 -13.19
CA ALA A 53 -6.21 4.90 -12.99
C ALA A 53 -6.05 4.54 -11.50
N LYS A 54 -5.58 3.33 -11.20
CA LYS A 54 -5.35 2.91 -9.81
C LYS A 54 -4.31 3.84 -9.17
N PHE A 55 -4.68 4.49 -8.08
CA PHE A 55 -3.73 5.28 -7.30
C PHE A 55 -3.10 4.39 -6.23
N THR A 56 -1.80 4.22 -6.32
CA THR A 56 -1.03 3.52 -5.30
C THR A 56 -0.33 4.59 -4.45
N PRO A 57 -0.62 4.68 -3.14
CA PRO A 57 0.10 5.63 -2.30
C PRO A 57 1.59 5.29 -2.35
N ALA A 58 2.44 6.32 -2.37
CA ALA A 58 3.89 6.16 -2.55
C ALA A 58 4.56 5.28 -1.48
N ASN A 59 3.90 5.08 -0.34
CA ASN A 59 4.37 4.27 0.79
C ASN A 59 3.62 2.94 0.96
N ALA A 60 2.78 2.55 -0.01
CA ALA A 60 2.07 1.27 0.04
C ALA A 60 3.06 0.11 0.24
N LYS A 61 2.78 -0.73 1.23
CA LYS A 61 3.60 -1.90 1.56
C LYS A 61 3.10 -3.13 0.79
N SER A 62 4.01 -3.98 0.33
CA SER A 62 3.66 -5.16 -0.44
C SER A 62 3.21 -6.30 0.46
N LYS A 63 2.02 -6.85 0.20
CA LYS A 63 1.42 -7.97 0.90
C LYS A 63 2.30 -9.23 0.81
N LEU A 64 2.80 -9.51 -0.40
CA LEU A 64 3.70 -10.65 -0.65
C LEU A 64 4.98 -10.58 0.19
N VAL A 65 5.62 -9.41 0.23
CA VAL A 65 6.85 -9.21 1.01
C VAL A 65 6.57 -9.38 2.50
N ALA A 66 5.50 -8.78 3.02
CA ALA A 66 5.11 -8.93 4.42
C ALA A 66 4.82 -10.39 4.81
N GLY A 67 4.10 -11.13 3.96
CA GLY A 67 3.78 -12.53 4.18
C GLY A 67 4.99 -13.45 4.13
N LEU A 68 5.86 -13.29 3.13
CA LEU A 68 7.11 -14.06 3.01
C LEU A 68 8.06 -13.81 4.19
N LEU A 69 8.20 -12.56 4.62
CA LEU A 69 8.96 -12.22 5.82
C LEU A 69 8.38 -12.90 7.08
N GLY A 70 7.06 -13.03 7.17
CA GLY A 70 6.38 -13.73 8.25
C GLY A 70 6.64 -15.24 8.25
N ILE A 71 6.66 -15.87 7.07
CA ILE A 71 6.88 -17.33 6.96
C ILE A 71 8.33 -17.72 7.23
N PHE A 72 9.29 -17.04 6.61
CA PHE A 72 10.71 -17.42 6.70
C PHE A 72 11.42 -16.87 7.94
N ILE A 73 11.00 -15.69 8.40
CA ILE A 73 11.68 -14.96 9.48
C ILE A 73 10.65 -14.47 10.53
N GLY A 74 9.56 -15.21 10.67
CA GLY A 74 8.45 -14.90 11.58
C GLY A 74 8.86 -14.82 13.04
N GLY A 75 9.79 -15.69 13.47
CA GLY A 75 10.26 -15.71 14.86
C GLY A 75 10.96 -14.41 15.31
N LEU A 76 11.55 -13.65 14.38
CA LEU A 76 12.18 -12.36 14.69
C LEU A 76 11.21 -11.17 14.60
N GLY A 77 9.96 -11.38 14.19
CA GLY A 77 8.95 -10.31 14.08
C GLY A 77 9.18 -9.30 12.96
N ILE A 78 10.07 -9.59 11.98
CA ILE A 78 10.45 -8.64 10.90
C ILE A 78 9.25 -8.19 10.06
N HIS A 79 8.28 -9.08 9.82
CA HIS A 79 7.04 -8.73 9.12
C HIS A 79 6.24 -7.63 9.86
N ARG A 80 6.27 -7.57 11.19
CA ARG A 80 5.59 -6.52 11.97
C ARG A 80 6.34 -5.19 11.89
N PHE A 81 7.67 -5.22 11.92
CA PHE A 81 8.49 -4.03 11.66
C PHE A 81 8.27 -3.49 10.25
N TYR A 82 8.14 -4.37 9.24
CA TYR A 82 7.84 -3.98 7.86
C TYR A 82 6.48 -3.27 7.74
N LEU A 83 5.48 -3.74 8.49
CA LEU A 83 4.14 -3.15 8.58
C LEU A 83 4.07 -1.91 9.51
N GLY A 84 5.18 -1.54 10.17
CA GLY A 84 5.25 -0.39 11.07
C GLY A 84 4.79 -0.64 12.52
N TYR A 85 4.46 -1.89 12.86
CA TYR A 85 4.10 -2.32 14.22
C TYR A 85 5.34 -2.59 15.08
N ASN A 86 6.16 -1.56 15.30
CA ASN A 86 7.45 -1.69 15.98
C ASN A 86 7.35 -2.22 17.41
N GLY A 87 6.35 -1.75 18.17
CA GLY A 87 6.14 -2.21 19.56
C GLY A 87 5.81 -3.70 19.64
N ILE A 88 4.96 -4.18 18.73
CA ILE A 88 4.56 -5.59 18.69
C ILE A 88 5.70 -6.46 18.16
N GLY A 89 6.48 -5.96 17.21
CA GLY A 89 7.70 -6.62 16.72
C GLY A 89 8.73 -6.84 17.84
N ILE A 90 8.97 -5.83 18.68
CA ILE A 90 9.88 -5.96 19.83
C ILE A 90 9.36 -6.99 20.83
N LEU A 91 8.06 -6.94 21.15
CA LEU A 91 7.43 -7.92 22.04
C LEU A 91 7.60 -9.34 21.51
N GLN A 92 7.41 -9.54 20.21
CA GLN A 92 7.57 -10.83 19.57
C GLN A 92 9.00 -11.37 19.70
N ILE A 93 10.03 -10.54 19.54
CA ILE A 93 11.43 -10.94 19.75
C ILE A 93 11.65 -11.39 21.20
N VAL A 94 11.18 -10.62 22.18
CA VAL A 94 11.31 -10.95 23.60
C VAL A 94 10.63 -12.28 23.91
N VAL A 95 9.42 -12.50 23.39
CA VAL A 95 8.69 -13.77 23.53
C VAL A 95 9.46 -14.92 22.87
N THR A 96 9.98 -14.73 21.66
CA THR A 96 10.76 -15.77 20.97
C THR A 96 12.02 -16.16 21.75
N ILE A 97 12.72 -15.20 22.36
CA ILE A 97 13.90 -15.47 23.19
C ILE A 97 13.52 -16.22 24.49
N ILE A 98 12.47 -15.77 25.18
CA ILE A 98 12.00 -16.40 26.44
C ILE A 98 11.49 -17.83 26.20
N THR A 99 10.86 -18.06 25.04
CA THR A 99 10.25 -19.36 24.69
C THR A 99 11.16 -20.27 23.87
N CYS A 100 12.47 -19.97 23.79
CA CYS A 100 13.47 -20.74 23.03
C CYS A 100 13.04 -21.03 21.58
N GLY A 101 12.45 -20.06 20.88
CA GLY A 101 12.11 -20.17 19.46
C GLY A 101 10.66 -20.56 19.14
N ILE A 102 9.82 -20.86 20.13
CA ILE A 102 8.38 -21.18 19.89
C ILE A 102 7.63 -19.98 19.27
N GLY A 103 8.10 -18.75 19.51
CA GLY A 103 7.59 -17.54 18.85
C GLY A 103 7.66 -17.56 17.32
N HIS A 104 8.39 -18.51 16.71
CA HIS A 104 8.36 -18.74 15.27
C HIS A 104 6.98 -19.19 14.76
N LEU A 105 6.27 -20.03 15.51
CA LEU A 105 4.92 -20.51 15.13
C LEU A 105 3.92 -19.35 15.05
N TRP A 106 4.03 -18.40 15.98
CA TRP A 106 3.23 -17.18 15.96
C TRP A 106 3.46 -16.41 14.65
N GLY A 107 4.71 -16.13 14.31
CA GLY A 107 5.04 -15.38 13.09
C GLY A 107 4.68 -16.11 11.81
N PHE A 108 4.77 -17.45 11.80
CA PHE A 108 4.36 -18.30 10.69
C PHE A 108 2.85 -18.22 10.42
N VAL A 109 2.03 -18.33 11.48
CA VAL A 109 0.57 -18.20 11.39
C VAL A 109 0.19 -16.81 10.90
N GLU A 110 0.79 -15.75 11.45
CA GLU A 110 0.54 -14.38 10.97
C GLU A 110 0.98 -14.18 9.52
N GLY A 111 2.09 -14.76 9.09
CA GLY A 111 2.53 -14.74 7.69
C GLY A 111 1.49 -15.33 6.73
N ILE A 112 0.86 -16.46 7.11
CA ILE A 112 -0.23 -17.06 6.34
C ILE A 112 -1.48 -16.18 6.36
N LEU A 113 -1.84 -15.60 7.50
CA LEU A 113 -2.99 -14.68 7.60
C LEU A 113 -2.80 -13.42 6.74
N ILE A 114 -1.56 -12.92 6.62
CA ILE A 114 -1.23 -11.82 5.72
C ILE A 114 -1.43 -12.25 4.27
N LEU A 115 -0.90 -13.41 3.84
CA LEU A 115 -1.04 -13.87 2.45
C LEU A 115 -2.49 -14.18 2.07
N THR A 116 -3.24 -14.84 2.95
CA THR A 116 -4.68 -15.14 2.75
C THR A 116 -5.55 -13.89 2.77
N GLY A 117 -5.00 -12.74 3.15
CA GLY A 117 -5.71 -11.47 3.21
C GLY A 117 -6.72 -11.41 4.33
N ASN A 118 -6.45 -12.08 5.45
CA ASN A 118 -7.13 -11.79 6.70
C ASN A 118 -6.52 -10.53 7.36
N ILE A 119 -5.20 -10.33 7.17
CA ILE A 119 -4.47 -9.13 7.59
C ILE A 119 -4.04 -8.35 6.34
N ASN A 120 -4.72 -7.25 6.03
CA ASN A 120 -4.46 -6.44 4.82
C ASN A 120 -4.06 -4.99 5.11
N LYS A 121 -3.80 -4.63 6.37
CA LYS A 121 -3.53 -3.23 6.74
C LYS A 121 -2.19 -3.08 7.44
N ASP A 122 -1.53 -1.97 7.16
CA ASP A 122 -0.34 -1.54 7.89
C ASP A 122 -0.72 -0.74 9.16
N ALA A 123 0.28 -0.37 9.96
CA ALA A 123 0.10 0.44 11.17
C ALA A 123 -0.43 1.85 10.89
N GLN A 124 -0.31 2.34 9.66
CA GLN A 124 -0.86 3.63 9.24
C GLN A 124 -2.29 3.51 8.66
N GLY A 125 -2.86 2.30 8.63
CA GLY A 125 -4.19 2.02 8.10
C GLY A 125 -4.28 1.96 6.58
N ASN A 126 -3.15 1.95 5.86
CA ASN A 126 -3.15 1.75 4.41
C ASN A 126 -3.32 0.27 4.08
N ASP A 127 -4.02 0.01 2.98
CA ASP A 127 -4.15 -1.34 2.46
C ASP A 127 -2.84 -1.82 1.83
N LEU A 128 -2.51 -3.09 2.08
CA LEU A 128 -1.36 -3.76 1.48
C LEU A 128 -1.62 -4.01 0.01
N ILE A 129 -0.64 -3.68 -0.82
CA ILE A 129 -0.72 -3.86 -2.27
C ILE A 129 -0.18 -5.24 -2.66
N ASP A 130 -0.86 -5.85 -3.62
CA ASP A 130 -0.37 -7.00 -4.38
C ASP A 130 0.35 -6.50 -5.63
#